data_AF-A0A8X7SZW5-F1
#
_entry.id   AF-A0A8X7SZW5-F1
#
_cell.length_a   1.000
_cell.length_b   1.000
_cell.length_c   1.000
_cell.angle_alpha   90.00
_cell.angle_beta   90.00
_cell.angle_gamma   90.00
#
_symmetry.space_group_name_H-M   'P 1'
#
loop_
_entity.id
_entity.type
_entity.pdbx_description
1 polymer ?
#
loop_
_entity_poly.entity_id
_entity_poly.type
_entity_poly.pdbx_seq_one_letter_code
_entity_poly.pdbx_strand_id
1 'polypeptide(L)'
;MASSATTFTTPAWLTRFLSNFPLHTYPASTSASTSTALTTPTLYVVPPHPSSAPTWASADPRCLRWQLELLFRTRSNSTTDINVVFLDPRTEDVVWGPGGQLPFLHLPTSPSGTTSARNPAGNLVGVAGLQHWADNYHPYPWDRPELGEKADASPSSARPYPSEALKLEAQSWITLLETNVLAGLLMQLLTMPALPPRPSQQPALLTRLLASSLLPSALYRLSLLRRLSYLTPLHPTSHPSPLPAFLSWLGAVEFSHPFSLPGGADAEKNSTALIGKSELEREEIIGDRARAGDWRSCRSERDEAKVLELALREGSGSALDLLSSACEAIEAVGVRFEADGEGAERKWALDAESPAPLDALLFSLLHTILSLPVDHAHTVAPSTKLGEGGEDDDPAYVLRAPARSLREAIERHPVLLKWTRRVWVEHVKPAKSFVVQESL
;
A
#
# COMPACT_ATOMS: atom_id res chain seq x y z
N MET A 1 15.87 15.52 -26.66
CA MET A 1 15.98 16.94 -27.05
C MET A 1 15.64 17.78 -25.83
N ALA A 2 16.62 18.48 -25.25
CA ALA A 2 16.40 19.34 -24.09
C ALA A 2 15.65 20.60 -24.55
N SER A 3 14.49 20.87 -23.95
CA SER A 3 13.78 22.14 -24.15
C SER A 3 14.60 23.26 -23.50
N SER A 4 15.24 24.08 -24.33
CA SER A 4 15.89 25.31 -23.89
C SER A 4 14.80 26.31 -23.48
N ALA A 5 14.40 26.25 -22.21
CA ALA A 5 13.57 27.29 -21.63
C ALA A 5 14.37 28.60 -21.63
N THR A 6 14.04 29.50 -22.55
CA THR A 6 14.57 30.85 -22.56
C THR A 6 14.02 31.59 -21.34
N THR A 7 14.84 31.75 -20.31
CA THR A 7 14.54 32.61 -19.18
C THR A 7 14.60 34.07 -19.65
N PHE A 8 13.46 34.59 -20.11
CA PHE A 8 13.30 36.02 -20.36
C PHE A 8 13.43 36.76 -19.03
N THR A 9 14.60 37.33 -18.77
CA THR A 9 14.82 38.22 -17.63
C THR A 9 14.01 39.49 -17.84
N THR A 10 12.97 39.69 -17.04
CA THR A 10 12.12 40.88 -17.08
C THR A 10 12.92 42.13 -16.70
N PRO A 11 12.86 43.22 -17.49
CA PRO A 11 13.52 44.47 -17.15
C PRO A 11 13.04 45.03 -15.80
N ALA A 12 13.97 45.62 -15.03
CA ALA A 12 13.71 46.12 -13.68
C ALA A 12 12.61 47.21 -13.59
N TRP A 13 12.38 47.96 -14.67
CA TRP A 13 11.29 48.95 -14.70
C TRP A 13 9.92 48.28 -14.75
N LEU A 14 9.80 47.13 -15.43
CA LEU A 14 8.56 46.39 -15.56
C LEU A 14 8.23 45.67 -14.26
N THR A 15 9.24 45.13 -13.55
CA THR A 15 9.03 44.56 -12.20
C THR A 15 8.58 45.61 -11.20
N ARG A 16 9.12 46.84 -11.27
CA ARG A 16 8.66 47.99 -10.47
C ARG A 16 7.26 48.47 -10.84
N PHE A 17 6.88 48.42 -12.12
CA PHE A 17 5.53 48.78 -12.54
C PHE A 17 4.52 47.73 -12.05
N LEU A 18 4.84 46.45 -12.22
CA LEU A 18 3.99 45.33 -11.82
C LEU A 18 3.93 45.13 -10.30
N SER A 19 4.89 45.64 -9.52
CA SER A 19 4.82 45.61 -8.05
C SER A 19 3.70 46.47 -7.47
N ASN A 20 3.07 47.35 -8.26
CA ASN A 20 1.86 48.09 -7.86
C ASN A 20 0.58 47.25 -7.95
N PHE A 21 0.67 46.03 -8.50
CA PHE A 21 -0.43 45.08 -8.54
C PHE A 21 -0.13 43.93 -7.57
N PRO A 22 -1.13 43.46 -6.79
CA PRO A 22 -2.55 43.82 -6.85
C PRO A 22 -2.88 45.16 -6.19
N LEU A 23 -3.88 45.87 -6.76
CA LEU A 23 -4.36 47.17 -6.24
C LEU A 23 -4.98 47.07 -4.83
N HIS A 24 -5.49 45.89 -4.48
CA HIS A 24 -6.06 45.60 -3.17
C HIS A 24 -5.64 44.18 -2.77
N THR A 25 -5.01 44.05 -1.60
CA THR A 25 -4.70 42.74 -1.00
C THR A 25 -5.73 42.48 0.07
N TYR A 26 -6.62 41.51 -0.15
CA TYR A 26 -7.54 41.06 0.88
C TYR A 26 -6.77 40.37 2.02
N PRO A 27 -7.23 40.46 3.28
CA PRO A 27 -6.67 39.65 4.35
C PRO A 27 -6.79 38.16 3.98
N ALA A 28 -5.86 37.34 4.49
CA ALA A 28 -5.94 35.91 4.29
C ALA A 28 -7.32 35.40 4.73
N SER A 29 -7.99 34.62 3.86
CA SER A 29 -9.29 34.06 4.18
C SER A 29 -9.18 33.23 5.45
N THR A 30 -9.96 33.56 6.46
CA THR A 30 -10.13 32.70 7.63
C THR A 30 -10.84 31.45 7.16
N SER A 31 -10.14 30.31 7.14
CA SER A 31 -10.79 29.02 6.88
C SER A 31 -11.88 28.82 7.94
N ALA A 32 -13.11 28.51 7.52
CA ALA A 32 -14.21 28.22 8.42
C ALA A 32 -13.93 26.98 9.28
N SER A 33 -13.03 26.12 8.82
CA SER A 33 -12.51 24.97 9.54
C SER A 33 -11.30 25.40 10.33
N THR A 34 -11.40 25.39 11.67
CA THR A 34 -10.27 25.45 12.59
C THR A 34 -9.41 24.21 12.37
N SER A 35 -8.60 24.20 11.31
CA SER A 35 -7.53 23.22 11.14
C SER A 35 -6.56 23.49 12.27
N THR A 36 -6.69 22.73 13.35
CA THR A 36 -5.73 22.76 14.45
C THR A 36 -4.39 22.35 13.87
N ALA A 37 -3.38 23.20 14.00
CA ALA A 37 -2.02 22.85 13.64
C ALA A 37 -1.68 21.49 14.28
N LEU A 38 -1.23 20.54 13.45
CA LEU A 38 -0.89 19.21 13.94
C LEU A 38 0.27 19.35 14.92
N THR A 39 0.04 18.93 16.16
CA THR A 39 1.04 18.91 17.22
C THR A 39 1.79 17.58 17.26
N THR A 40 1.15 16.50 16.82
CA THR A 40 1.71 15.15 16.82
C THR A 40 1.84 14.60 15.39
N PRO A 41 2.92 13.83 15.12
CA PRO A 41 3.04 13.13 13.86
C PRO A 41 1.85 12.20 13.66
N THR A 42 1.19 12.31 12.50
CA THR A 42 -0.05 11.61 12.20
C THR A 42 0.16 10.69 11.00
N LEU A 43 0.04 9.38 11.21
CA LEU A 43 0.08 8.36 10.18
C LEU A 43 -1.33 8.15 9.61
N TYR A 44 -1.48 8.35 8.31
CA TYR A 44 -2.72 8.09 7.60
C TYR A 44 -2.69 6.69 6.99
N VAL A 45 -3.71 5.89 7.30
CA VAL A 45 -3.78 4.47 6.94
C VAL A 45 -5.19 4.06 6.49
N VAL A 46 -5.29 2.91 5.83
CA VAL A 46 -6.58 2.30 5.47
C VAL A 46 -7.32 1.85 6.74
N PRO A 47 -8.64 2.02 6.86
CA PRO A 47 -9.44 1.55 7.99
C PRO A 47 -9.34 0.03 8.21
N PRO A 48 -9.66 -0.45 9.41
CA PRO A 48 -9.85 -1.87 9.67
C PRO A 48 -10.98 -2.47 8.83
N HIS A 49 -10.97 -3.80 8.67
CA HIS A 49 -12.06 -4.49 7.96
C HIS A 49 -13.37 -4.31 8.76
N PRO A 50 -14.51 -3.98 8.14
CA PRO A 50 -15.74 -3.64 8.87
C PRO A 50 -16.35 -4.82 9.63
N SER A 51 -15.98 -6.06 9.29
CA SER A 51 -16.37 -7.25 10.06
C SER A 51 -15.60 -7.39 11.37
N SER A 52 -14.47 -6.70 11.51
CA SER A 52 -13.75 -6.62 12.78
C SER A 52 -14.38 -5.51 13.63
N ALA A 53 -14.57 -5.76 14.92
CA ALA A 53 -14.86 -4.70 15.89
C ALA A 53 -13.87 -3.54 15.70
N PRO A 54 -14.19 -2.28 16.08
CA PRO A 54 -13.29 -1.15 15.93
C PRO A 54 -11.90 -1.54 16.46
N THR A 55 -10.97 -1.71 15.52
CA THR A 55 -9.62 -2.17 15.79
C THR A 55 -8.65 -1.12 15.31
N TRP A 56 -7.55 -1.00 16.03
CA TRP A 56 -6.45 -0.13 15.68
C TRP A 56 -5.71 -0.61 14.41
N ALA A 57 -5.84 -1.88 14.05
CA ALA A 57 -5.11 -2.50 12.94
C ALA A 57 -5.75 -2.20 11.58
N SER A 58 -4.97 -1.60 10.67
CA SER A 58 -5.37 -1.39 9.28
C SER A 58 -5.69 -2.70 8.57
N ALA A 59 -6.66 -2.68 7.65
CA ALA A 59 -6.93 -3.82 6.77
C ALA A 59 -5.86 -4.02 5.68
N ASP A 60 -5.14 -2.97 5.30
CA ASP A 60 -4.05 -3.05 4.32
C ASP A 60 -2.76 -3.53 5.02
N PRO A 61 -2.14 -4.66 4.60
CA PRO A 61 -0.95 -5.19 5.24
C PRO A 61 0.23 -4.19 5.23
N ARG A 62 0.37 -3.35 4.18
CA ARG A 62 1.44 -2.34 4.14
C ARG A 62 1.22 -1.23 5.16
N CYS A 63 -0.03 -0.79 5.30
CA CYS A 63 -0.41 0.18 6.31
C CYS A 63 -0.17 -0.37 7.72
N LEU A 64 -0.62 -1.60 7.97
CA LEU A 64 -0.46 -2.27 9.26
C LEU A 64 1.02 -2.50 9.61
N ARG A 65 1.86 -2.86 8.64
CA ARG A 65 3.32 -2.92 8.85
C ARG A 65 3.84 -1.60 9.40
N TRP A 66 3.51 -0.47 8.75
CA TRP A 66 4.01 0.84 9.19
C TRP A 66 3.44 1.27 10.54
N GLN A 67 2.18 0.94 10.84
CA GLN A 67 1.62 1.14 12.18
C GLN A 67 2.46 0.40 13.24
N LEU A 68 2.82 -0.86 12.98
CA LEU A 68 3.59 -1.68 13.91
C LEU A 68 5.05 -1.25 14.01
N GLU A 69 5.69 -0.95 12.89
CA GLU A 69 7.09 -0.52 12.86
C GLU A 69 7.27 0.78 13.66
N LEU A 70 6.37 1.74 13.47
CA LEU A 70 6.36 2.97 14.25
C LEU A 70 6.01 2.72 15.73
N LEU A 71 5.03 1.84 16.01
CA LEU A 71 4.69 1.45 17.38
C LEU A 71 5.86 0.80 18.13
N PHE A 72 6.62 -0.07 17.46
CA PHE A 72 7.79 -0.72 18.04
C PHE A 72 8.90 0.29 18.37
N ARG A 73 9.09 1.29 17.50
CA ARG A 73 10.09 2.36 17.70
C ARG A 73 9.69 3.37 18.76
N THR A 74 8.40 3.71 18.87
CA THR A 74 7.92 4.66 19.89
C THR A 74 7.90 4.05 21.28
N ARG A 75 7.56 2.77 21.44
CA ARG A 75 7.49 2.15 22.77
C ARG A 75 8.86 2.06 23.47
N SER A 76 9.94 1.98 22.70
CA SER A 76 11.30 2.06 23.25
C SER A 76 11.64 3.47 23.77
N ASN A 77 10.99 4.51 23.26
CA ASN A 77 11.30 5.91 23.52
C ASN A 77 10.05 6.59 24.08
N SER A 78 9.93 6.60 25.41
CA SER A 78 8.76 7.05 26.20
C SER A 78 8.16 8.44 25.89
N THR A 79 8.67 9.19 24.92
CA THR A 79 8.43 10.63 24.78
C THR A 79 7.52 11.00 23.60
N THR A 80 7.17 10.07 22.71
CA THR A 80 6.46 10.42 21.47
C THR A 80 5.35 9.46 21.09
N ASP A 81 4.12 9.98 21.11
CA ASP A 81 2.94 9.32 20.58
C ASP A 81 2.76 9.70 19.11
N ILE A 82 2.55 8.69 18.26
CA ILE A 82 2.16 8.86 16.86
C ILE A 82 0.65 8.68 16.77
N ASN A 83 -0.03 9.67 16.21
CA ASN A 83 -1.45 9.61 15.96
C ASN A 83 -1.71 8.74 14.71
N VAL A 84 -2.80 7.98 14.71
CA VAL A 84 -3.20 7.16 13.56
C VAL A 84 -4.58 7.60 13.14
N VAL A 85 -4.70 8.04 11.88
CA VAL A 85 -5.97 8.45 11.28
C VAL A 85 -6.32 7.49 10.15
N PHE A 86 -7.55 6.99 10.19
CA PHE A 86 -8.08 6.13 9.15
C PHE A 86 -8.68 6.98 8.04
N LEU A 87 -8.14 6.83 6.83
CA LEU A 87 -8.74 7.39 5.61
C LEU A 87 -9.51 6.28 4.91
N ASP A 88 -10.82 6.47 4.77
CA ASP A 88 -11.62 5.52 4.03
C ASP A 88 -11.14 5.51 2.57
N PRO A 89 -10.67 4.37 2.04
CA PRO A 89 -10.18 4.35 0.68
C PRO A 89 -11.27 4.59 -0.36
N ARG A 90 -12.52 4.65 0.10
CA ARG A 90 -13.70 4.88 -0.70
C ARG A 90 -14.00 6.34 -0.92
N THR A 91 -13.55 7.22 -0.02
CA THR A 91 -13.70 8.64 -0.25
C THR A 91 -12.60 9.09 -1.22
N GLU A 92 -12.74 10.28 -1.79
CA GLU A 92 -11.72 10.89 -2.65
C GLU A 92 -10.37 11.07 -1.90
N ASP A 93 -10.35 10.75 -0.60
CA ASP A 93 -9.24 10.89 0.36
C ASP A 93 -8.02 10.01 0.05
N VAL A 94 -8.15 8.91 -0.72
CA VAL A 94 -6.97 8.09 -1.15
C VAL A 94 -6.00 8.89 -1.99
N VAL A 95 -6.52 9.83 -2.77
CA VAL A 95 -5.71 10.65 -3.70
C VAL A 95 -4.82 11.64 -2.93
N TRP A 96 -5.02 11.79 -1.62
CA TRP A 96 -4.36 12.81 -0.81
C TRP A 96 -2.96 12.42 -0.33
N GLY A 97 -2.59 11.14 -0.44
CA GLY A 97 -1.24 10.70 -0.14
C GLY A 97 -0.24 11.14 -1.21
N PRO A 98 1.03 11.44 -0.85
CA PRO A 98 2.10 11.63 -1.83
C PRO A 98 2.18 10.43 -2.78
N GLY A 99 2.04 10.69 -4.08
CA GLY A 99 1.99 9.64 -5.11
C GLY A 99 0.68 8.84 -5.17
N GLY A 100 -0.39 9.31 -4.51
CA GLY A 100 -1.70 8.64 -4.46
C GLY A 100 -1.67 7.30 -3.73
N GLN A 101 -0.78 7.18 -2.73
CA GLN A 101 -0.57 5.93 -2.00
C GLN A 101 -0.68 6.13 -0.48
N LEU A 102 -1.29 5.13 0.16
CA LEU A 102 -1.23 4.91 1.60
C LEU A 102 -0.21 3.79 1.91
N PRO A 103 0.42 3.80 3.09
CA PRO A 103 0.32 4.83 4.13
C PRO A 103 1.21 6.06 3.85
N PHE A 104 0.89 7.19 4.47
CA PHE A 104 1.80 8.34 4.51
C PHE A 104 1.78 9.00 5.88
N LEU A 105 2.86 9.71 6.21
CA LEU A 105 3.04 10.36 7.50
C LEU A 105 2.98 11.88 7.32
N HIS A 106 2.17 12.54 8.14
CA HIS A 106 2.11 13.99 8.24
C HIS A 106 2.80 14.43 9.52
N LEU A 107 3.88 15.19 9.34
CA LEU A 107 4.70 15.72 10.41
C LEU A 107 4.11 17.03 10.94
N PRO A 108 4.28 17.34 12.23
CA PRO A 108 3.93 18.65 12.77
C PRO A 108 4.65 19.76 12.01
N THR A 109 3.95 20.87 11.77
CA THR A 109 4.60 22.11 11.30
C THR A 109 5.59 22.58 12.36
N SER A 110 6.87 22.66 12.02
CA SER A 110 7.87 23.23 12.94
C SER A 110 7.50 24.68 13.28
N PRO A 111 7.49 25.07 14.57
CA PRO A 111 7.15 26.43 14.98
C PRO A 111 8.14 27.46 14.48
N SER A 112 9.35 27.06 14.04
CA SER A 112 10.40 28.00 13.66
C SER A 112 10.16 28.71 12.32
N GLY A 113 9.14 28.32 11.53
CA GLY A 113 8.80 28.95 10.24
C GLY A 113 9.90 28.89 9.17
N THR A 114 11.10 28.41 9.52
CA THR A 114 12.21 28.17 8.61
C THR A 114 11.93 26.87 7.89
N THR A 115 11.26 26.97 6.74
CA THR A 115 11.18 25.89 5.77
C THR A 115 12.61 25.46 5.44
N SER A 116 13.04 24.36 6.07
CA SER A 116 14.37 23.82 5.80
C SER A 116 14.39 23.45 4.32
N ALA A 117 15.28 24.11 3.56
CA ALA A 117 15.39 23.97 2.10
C ALA A 117 15.63 22.52 1.64
N ARG A 118 15.89 21.61 2.58
CA ARG A 118 16.19 20.20 2.35
C ARG A 118 14.97 19.31 2.12
N ASN A 119 13.75 19.78 2.42
CA ASN A 119 12.54 18.98 2.17
C ASN A 119 11.48 19.77 1.37
N PRO A 120 11.61 19.84 0.03
CA PRO A 120 10.70 20.60 -0.81
C PRO A 120 9.28 20.01 -0.85
N ALA A 121 9.10 18.74 -0.46
CA ALA A 121 7.81 18.03 -0.46
C ALA A 121 6.88 18.38 0.72
N GLY A 122 7.28 19.30 1.61
CA GLY A 122 6.47 19.72 2.75
C GLY A 122 6.48 18.73 3.91
N ASN A 123 5.55 18.88 4.85
CA ASN A 123 5.46 18.04 6.06
C ASN A 123 4.90 16.62 5.80
N LEU A 124 4.82 16.19 4.54
CA LEU A 124 4.25 14.91 4.16
C LEU A 124 5.37 13.95 3.72
N VAL A 125 5.38 12.75 4.28
CA VAL A 125 6.31 11.69 3.94
C VAL A 125 5.51 10.53 3.35
N GLY A 126 5.64 10.31 2.04
CA GLY A 126 5.02 9.18 1.35
C GLY A 126 5.69 7.85 1.68
N VAL A 127 5.06 6.74 1.27
CA VAL A 127 5.50 5.36 1.56
C VAL A 127 7.00 5.13 1.29
N ALA A 128 7.52 5.63 0.17
CA ALA A 128 8.92 5.45 -0.23
C ALA A 128 9.91 6.17 0.72
N GLY A 129 9.48 7.30 1.30
CA GLY A 129 10.28 8.06 2.25
C GLY A 129 10.12 7.62 3.70
N LEU A 130 9.11 6.78 4.03
CA LEU A 130 8.83 6.37 5.41
C LEU A 130 9.99 5.61 6.05
N GLN A 131 10.66 4.71 5.33
CA GLN A 131 11.80 3.97 5.86
C GLN A 131 12.98 4.88 6.16
N HIS A 132 13.36 5.70 5.18
CA HIS A 132 14.41 6.69 5.34
C HIS A 132 14.10 7.64 6.51
N TRP A 133 12.84 8.08 6.64
CA TRP A 133 12.41 8.90 7.76
C TRP A 133 12.47 8.16 9.10
N ALA A 134 11.98 6.93 9.16
CA ALA A 134 11.98 6.14 10.39
C ALA A 134 13.39 5.84 10.91
N ASP A 135 14.36 5.69 10.01
CA ASP A 135 15.75 5.37 10.36
C ASP A 135 16.58 6.61 10.72
N ASN A 136 16.34 7.75 10.06
CA ASN A 136 17.16 8.96 10.24
C ASN A 136 16.51 10.03 11.11
N TYR A 137 15.19 10.15 11.07
CA TYR A 137 14.44 11.30 11.58
C TYR A 137 13.44 10.94 12.68
N HIS A 138 13.19 9.68 12.97
CA HIS A 138 12.32 9.30 14.08
C HIS A 138 12.98 9.61 15.44
N PRO A 139 12.25 10.22 16.41
CA PRO A 139 10.82 10.53 16.35
C PRO A 139 10.47 11.90 15.75
N TYR A 140 11.44 12.82 15.65
CA TYR A 140 11.22 14.16 15.09
C TYR A 140 12.31 14.56 14.07
N PRO A 141 11.92 15.04 12.87
CA PRO A 141 12.86 15.43 11.82
C PRO A 141 13.79 16.59 12.18
N TRP A 142 13.35 17.48 13.07
CA TRP A 142 14.11 18.67 13.48
C TRP A 142 14.97 18.45 14.72
N ASP A 143 14.86 17.31 15.41
CA ASP A 143 15.63 17.06 16.63
C ASP A 143 17.05 16.55 16.34
N ARG A 144 17.36 16.17 15.10
CA ARG A 144 18.68 15.65 14.74
C ARG A 144 19.28 16.16 13.42
N PRO A 145 19.16 17.45 13.05
CA PRO A 145 19.87 17.97 11.87
C PRO A 145 21.39 17.89 12.06
N GLU A 146 21.87 17.85 13.30
CA GLU A 146 23.28 17.85 13.67
C GLU A 146 23.99 16.50 13.49
N LEU A 147 23.25 15.38 13.40
CA LEU A 147 23.87 14.05 13.24
C LEU A 147 24.32 13.75 11.81
N GLY A 148 24.01 14.61 10.82
CA GLY A 148 24.10 14.25 9.42
C GLY A 148 23.17 13.08 9.07
N GLU A 149 23.04 12.76 7.79
CA GLU A 149 22.67 11.38 7.41
C GLU A 149 23.73 10.51 8.08
N LYS A 150 23.33 9.62 9.01
CA LYS A 150 24.27 8.88 9.87
C LYS A 150 25.29 8.17 8.98
N ALA A 151 26.45 8.79 8.77
CA ALA A 151 27.58 8.16 8.13
C ALA A 151 27.95 7.03 9.08
N ASP A 152 27.67 5.81 8.65
CA ASP A 152 27.99 4.53 9.26
C ASP A 152 28.67 4.60 10.64
N ALA A 153 28.01 4.06 11.68
CA ALA A 153 28.60 3.69 12.98
C ALA A 153 28.45 4.65 14.18
N SER A 154 27.21 4.97 14.57
CA SER A 154 26.94 5.06 16.02
C SER A 154 26.44 3.69 16.51
N PRO A 155 27.23 2.92 17.29
CA PRO A 155 26.86 1.60 17.80
C PRO A 155 25.68 1.61 18.79
N SER A 156 25.16 2.79 19.15
CA SER A 156 24.07 2.92 20.13
C SER A 156 22.66 2.98 19.53
N SER A 157 22.50 3.05 18.20
CA SER A 157 21.22 2.63 17.61
C SER A 157 21.26 1.11 17.52
N ALA A 158 20.79 0.46 18.59
CA ALA A 158 20.74 -0.98 18.76
C ALA A 158 20.29 -1.63 17.45
N ARG A 159 21.23 -2.31 16.77
CA ARG A 159 20.90 -3.10 15.60
C ARG A 159 20.05 -4.27 16.13
N PRO A 160 18.84 -4.49 15.62
CA PRO A 160 17.98 -5.57 16.14
C PRO A 160 18.63 -6.95 16.04
N TYR A 161 19.54 -7.13 15.06
CA TYR A 161 20.23 -8.38 14.80
C TYR A 161 21.67 -8.35 15.31
N PRO A 162 22.13 -9.40 16.02
CA PRO A 162 23.47 -9.45 16.61
C PRO A 162 24.57 -9.64 15.57
N SER A 163 24.26 -10.22 14.41
CA SER A 163 25.22 -10.46 13.33
C SER A 163 24.75 -9.89 11.99
N GLU A 164 25.71 -9.55 11.12
CA GLU A 164 25.43 -9.06 9.77
C GLU A 164 24.82 -10.16 8.89
N ALA A 165 25.21 -11.43 9.10
CA ALA A 165 24.63 -12.57 8.41
C ALA A 165 23.12 -12.69 8.68
N LEU A 166 22.68 -12.55 9.93
CA LEU A 166 21.26 -12.57 10.29
C LEU A 166 20.52 -11.36 9.72
N LYS A 167 21.18 -10.20 9.63
CA LYS A 167 20.59 -9.01 8.97
C LYS A 167 20.34 -9.27 7.47
N LEU A 168 21.29 -9.88 6.77
CA LEU A 168 21.14 -10.24 5.35
C LEU A 168 20.07 -11.33 5.17
N GLU A 169 20.04 -12.32 6.07
CA GLU A 169 18.99 -13.32 6.11
C GLU A 169 17.62 -12.65 6.30
N ALA A 170 17.48 -11.73 7.27
CA ALA A 170 16.25 -10.98 7.48
C ALA A 170 15.79 -10.22 6.23
N GLN A 171 16.72 -9.60 5.50
CA GLN A 171 16.41 -8.92 4.24
C GLN A 171 15.92 -9.87 3.15
N SER A 172 16.46 -11.09 3.09
CA SER A 172 15.98 -12.12 2.18
C SER A 172 14.55 -12.56 2.50
N TRP A 173 14.22 -12.72 3.80
CA TRP A 173 12.87 -13.03 4.25
C TRP A 173 11.89 -11.89 3.99
N ILE A 174 12.29 -10.64 4.23
CA ILE A 174 11.47 -9.46 3.88
C ILE A 174 11.14 -9.49 2.40
N THR A 175 12.13 -9.73 1.53
CA THR A 175 11.93 -9.77 0.08
C THR A 175 10.96 -10.89 -0.31
N LEU A 176 11.13 -12.09 0.25
CA LEU A 176 10.25 -13.24 0.01
C LEU A 176 8.80 -12.95 0.46
N LEU A 177 8.63 -12.32 1.62
CA LEU A 177 7.32 -11.95 2.16
C LEU A 177 6.63 -10.83 1.34
N GLU A 178 7.39 -9.80 0.95
CA GLU A 178 6.88 -8.68 0.15
C GLU A 178 6.54 -9.08 -1.29
N THR A 179 7.24 -10.06 -1.86
CA THR A 179 7.00 -10.52 -3.23
C THR A 179 5.93 -11.59 -3.27
N ASN A 180 6.14 -12.74 -2.62
CA ASN A 180 5.28 -13.89 -2.78
C ASN A 180 4.03 -13.79 -1.90
N VAL A 181 4.20 -13.62 -0.59
CA VAL A 181 3.07 -13.65 0.36
C VAL A 181 2.15 -12.46 0.15
N LEU A 182 2.72 -11.26 -0.03
CA LEU A 182 1.91 -10.07 -0.32
C LEU A 182 1.20 -10.18 -1.68
N ALA A 183 1.83 -10.71 -2.74
CA ALA A 183 1.13 -10.90 -4.02
C ALA A 183 -0.04 -11.88 -3.90
N GLY A 184 0.14 -13.02 -3.24
CA GLY A 184 -0.94 -13.98 -2.97
C GLY A 184 -2.06 -13.38 -2.11
N LEU A 185 -1.71 -12.59 -1.10
CA LEU A 185 -2.68 -11.87 -0.27
C LEU A 185 -3.44 -10.79 -1.07
N LEU A 186 -2.76 -10.03 -1.93
CA LEU A 186 -3.41 -9.03 -2.78
C LEU A 186 -4.34 -9.69 -3.80
N MET A 187 -3.95 -10.82 -4.41
CA MET A 187 -4.84 -11.63 -5.23
C MET A 187 -6.08 -12.04 -4.44
N GLN A 188 -5.88 -12.51 -3.20
CA GLN A 188 -6.99 -12.91 -2.35
C GLN A 188 -7.96 -11.74 -2.07
N LEU A 189 -7.42 -10.57 -1.74
CA LEU A 189 -8.22 -9.36 -1.50
C LEU A 189 -8.97 -8.90 -2.76
N LEU A 190 -8.41 -9.09 -3.95
CA LEU A 190 -9.06 -8.77 -5.22
C LEU A 190 -10.24 -9.72 -5.51
N THR A 191 -10.11 -11.01 -5.17
CA THR A 191 -11.18 -12.01 -5.34
C THR A 191 -12.33 -11.83 -4.35
N MET A 192 -12.13 -11.11 -3.25
CA MET A 192 -13.19 -10.87 -2.28
C MET A 192 -14.28 -9.94 -2.85
N PRO A 193 -15.57 -10.21 -2.55
CA PRO A 193 -16.65 -9.33 -2.95
C PRO A 193 -16.42 -7.93 -2.37
N ALA A 194 -16.72 -6.90 -3.15
CA ALA A 194 -16.62 -5.52 -2.68
C ALA A 194 -17.52 -5.34 -1.45
N LEU A 195 -16.91 -4.95 -0.34
CA LEU A 195 -17.61 -4.67 0.92
C LEU A 195 -18.72 -3.62 0.67
N PRO A 196 -19.95 -3.83 1.16
CA PRO A 196 -21.04 -2.88 0.97
C PRO A 196 -20.70 -1.50 1.58
N PRO A 197 -21.24 -0.39 1.04
CA PRO A 197 -21.06 0.95 1.61
C PRO A 197 -21.60 1.02 3.04
N ARG A 198 -20.92 1.78 3.91
CA ARG A 198 -21.33 1.96 5.31
C ARG A 198 -22.69 2.71 5.32
N PRO A 199 -23.69 2.26 6.09
CA PRO A 199 -25.04 2.83 6.04
C PRO A 199 -25.10 4.30 6.48
N SER A 200 -24.15 4.78 7.28
CA SER A 200 -24.06 6.18 7.72
C SER A 200 -23.59 7.17 6.65
N GLN A 201 -22.99 6.68 5.56
CA GLN A 201 -22.51 7.49 4.44
C GLN A 201 -23.33 7.21 3.18
N GLN A 202 -24.64 7.03 3.30
CA GLN A 202 -25.49 6.98 2.10
C GLN A 202 -25.65 8.42 1.58
N PRO A 203 -25.03 8.79 0.44
CA PRO A 203 -25.27 10.10 -0.13
C PRO A 203 -26.77 10.25 -0.42
N ALA A 204 -27.24 11.50 -0.40
CA ALA A 204 -28.60 11.85 -0.81
C ALA A 204 -28.93 11.19 -2.16
N LEU A 205 -30.21 10.86 -2.39
CA LEU A 205 -30.67 10.04 -3.52
C LEU A 205 -30.19 10.52 -4.92
N LEU A 206 -29.86 11.80 -5.07
CA LEU A 206 -29.34 12.38 -6.31
C LEU A 206 -27.81 12.34 -6.46
N THR A 207 -27.04 12.14 -5.38
CA THR A 207 -25.59 11.89 -5.40
C THR A 207 -25.25 10.40 -5.35
N ARG A 208 -26.19 9.53 -4.95
CA ARG A 208 -26.36 8.22 -5.63
C ARG A 208 -26.61 8.49 -7.13
N LEU A 209 -26.78 7.57 -8.06
CA LEU A 209 -26.82 7.87 -9.51
C LEU A 209 -25.52 8.49 -10.12
N LEU A 210 -24.91 9.54 -9.55
CA LEU A 210 -23.68 10.17 -10.04
C LEU A 210 -22.40 9.69 -9.32
N ALA A 211 -22.43 9.51 -7.99
CA ALA A 211 -21.28 9.03 -7.21
C ALA A 211 -21.37 7.55 -6.78
N SER A 212 -22.54 6.94 -6.85
CA SER A 212 -22.74 5.51 -6.59
C SER A 212 -22.49 4.72 -7.89
N SER A 213 -21.64 3.72 -8.00
CA SER A 213 -21.43 2.60 -7.09
C SER A 213 -20.08 1.91 -7.34
N LEU A 214 -19.21 2.53 -8.16
CA LEU A 214 -18.03 1.88 -8.72
C LEU A 214 -16.73 2.62 -8.41
N LEU A 215 -16.71 3.96 -8.36
CA LEU A 215 -15.46 4.72 -8.25
C LEU A 215 -14.66 4.40 -6.97
N PRO A 216 -15.23 4.52 -5.76
CA PRO A 216 -14.54 4.21 -4.50
C PRO A 216 -13.88 2.82 -4.42
N SER A 217 -14.66 1.78 -4.72
CA SER A 217 -14.21 0.39 -4.64
C SER A 217 -13.31 0.03 -5.82
N ALA A 218 -13.53 0.63 -6.99
CA ALA A 218 -12.66 0.46 -8.15
C ALA A 218 -11.30 1.11 -7.93
N LEU A 219 -11.22 2.31 -7.36
CA LEU A 219 -9.95 2.99 -7.07
C LEU A 219 -9.10 2.19 -6.10
N TYR A 220 -9.70 1.68 -5.02
CA TYR A 220 -8.99 0.80 -4.11
C TYR A 220 -8.52 -0.47 -4.82
N ARG A 221 -9.39 -1.15 -5.59
CA ARG A 221 -9.01 -2.34 -6.36
C ARG A 221 -7.93 -2.06 -7.40
N LEU A 222 -7.99 -0.94 -8.10
CA LEU A 222 -6.98 -0.45 -9.02
C LEU A 222 -5.64 -0.25 -8.30
N SER A 223 -5.65 0.32 -7.11
CA SER A 223 -4.44 0.47 -6.31
C SER A 223 -3.82 -0.89 -5.95
N LEU A 224 -4.65 -1.91 -5.64
CA LEU A 224 -4.19 -3.28 -5.39
C LEU A 224 -3.64 -3.93 -6.66
N LEU A 225 -4.35 -3.81 -7.80
CA LEU A 225 -3.90 -4.33 -9.10
C LEU A 225 -2.57 -3.70 -9.52
N ARG A 226 -2.43 -2.38 -9.34
CA ARG A 226 -1.20 -1.66 -9.62
C ARG A 226 -0.06 -2.16 -8.75
N ARG A 227 -0.28 -2.35 -7.45
CA ARG A 227 0.71 -2.94 -6.55
C ARG A 227 1.08 -4.34 -7.00
N LEU A 228 0.10 -5.15 -7.35
CA LEU A 228 0.32 -6.51 -7.81
C LEU A 228 1.17 -6.56 -9.08
N SER A 229 0.93 -5.64 -10.03
CA SER A 229 1.75 -5.51 -11.25
C SER A 229 3.22 -5.16 -10.98
N TYR A 230 3.53 -4.58 -9.83
CA TYR A 230 4.91 -4.32 -9.41
C TYR A 230 5.55 -5.53 -8.71
N LEU A 231 4.74 -6.41 -8.10
CA LEU A 231 5.22 -7.57 -7.35
C LEU A 231 5.37 -8.82 -8.22
N THR A 232 4.60 -8.94 -9.30
CA THR A 232 4.77 -10.03 -10.25
C THR A 232 5.91 -9.70 -11.20
N PRO A 233 7.07 -10.37 -11.11
CA PRO A 233 8.05 -10.27 -12.18
C PRO A 233 7.39 -10.87 -13.41
N LEU A 234 6.91 -10.02 -14.33
CA LEU A 234 6.52 -10.48 -15.64
C LEU A 234 7.67 -11.32 -16.16
N HIS A 235 7.37 -12.58 -16.47
CA HIS A 235 8.35 -13.57 -16.82
C HIS A 235 9.34 -12.99 -17.86
N PRO A 236 10.64 -13.26 -17.75
CA PRO A 236 11.64 -12.80 -18.72
C PRO A 236 11.48 -13.58 -20.03
N THR A 237 10.38 -13.39 -20.73
CA THR A 237 10.23 -13.85 -22.10
C THR A 237 10.99 -12.85 -22.97
N SER A 238 12.19 -13.29 -23.39
CA SER A 238 13.05 -12.67 -24.40
C SER A 238 13.35 -11.17 -24.22
N HIS A 239 14.16 -10.83 -23.22
CA HIS A 239 15.31 -9.91 -23.31
C HIS A 239 15.76 -9.54 -21.89
N PRO A 240 16.98 -9.91 -21.46
CA PRO A 240 17.45 -9.59 -20.13
C PRO A 240 17.93 -8.13 -20.08
N SER A 241 17.13 -7.23 -19.53
CA SER A 241 17.65 -6.01 -18.92
C SER A 241 17.53 -6.16 -17.39
N PRO A 242 18.62 -6.43 -16.66
CA PRO A 242 18.57 -6.83 -15.25
C PRO A 242 18.41 -5.67 -14.25
N LEU A 243 17.91 -4.51 -14.66
CA LEU A 243 17.98 -3.28 -13.86
C LEU A 243 16.67 -2.71 -13.28
N PRO A 244 15.44 -2.95 -13.77
CA PRO A 244 14.30 -2.18 -13.28
C PRO A 244 13.75 -2.66 -11.93
N ALA A 245 13.82 -3.95 -11.58
CA ALA A 245 13.28 -4.46 -10.32
C ALA A 245 14.17 -4.14 -9.10
N PHE A 246 15.50 -4.11 -9.27
CA PHE A 246 16.44 -3.76 -8.21
C PHE A 246 16.52 -2.24 -7.99
N LEU A 247 16.33 -1.42 -9.03
CA LEU A 247 16.37 0.03 -8.92
C LEU A 247 15.05 0.66 -8.44
N SER A 248 13.90 -0.02 -8.53
CA SER A 248 12.70 0.43 -7.80
C SER A 248 12.79 0.16 -6.29
N TRP A 249 13.72 -0.72 -5.87
CA TRP A 249 13.95 -1.11 -4.47
C TRP A 249 14.94 -0.18 -3.75
N LEU A 250 15.94 0.38 -4.44
CA LEU A 250 16.74 1.50 -3.93
C LEU A 250 15.90 2.79 -4.05
N GLY A 251 15.24 3.20 -2.96
CA GLY A 251 14.38 4.38 -2.85
C GLY A 251 15.05 5.75 -3.06
N ALA A 252 15.92 5.89 -4.06
CA ALA A 252 16.64 7.11 -4.41
C ALA A 252 16.24 7.71 -5.78
N VAL A 253 15.25 7.12 -6.48
CA VAL A 253 14.67 7.75 -7.67
C VAL A 253 13.18 7.92 -7.47
N GLU A 254 12.80 9.01 -6.80
CA GLU A 254 11.51 9.63 -7.08
C GLU A 254 11.47 9.92 -8.59
N PHE A 255 10.75 9.12 -9.36
CA PHE A 255 10.12 9.63 -10.57
C PHE A 255 8.90 10.45 -10.13
N SER A 256 9.18 11.60 -9.51
CA SER A 256 8.23 12.70 -9.42
C SER A 256 8.09 13.33 -10.81
N HIS A 257 7.52 12.57 -11.75
CA HIS A 257 6.86 13.20 -12.89
C HIS A 257 5.47 13.61 -12.40
N PRO A 258 5.21 14.92 -12.16
CA PRO A 258 3.83 15.37 -12.16
C PRO A 258 3.26 14.96 -13.51
N PHE A 259 2.18 14.17 -13.50
CA PHE A 259 1.26 13.91 -14.61
C PHE A 259 1.72 14.53 -15.95
N SER A 260 2.77 13.98 -16.54
CA SER A 260 3.31 14.50 -17.79
C SER A 260 2.67 13.66 -18.86
N LEU A 261 1.63 14.23 -19.49
CA LEU A 261 1.06 13.71 -20.72
C LEU A 261 2.22 13.36 -21.66
N PRO A 262 2.26 12.15 -22.25
CA PRO A 262 3.35 11.77 -23.13
C PRO A 262 3.31 12.64 -24.39
N GLY A 263 4.14 13.68 -24.42
CA GLY A 263 4.41 14.52 -25.57
C GLY A 263 5.35 13.81 -26.55
N GLY A 264 4.93 12.65 -27.05
CA GLY A 264 5.56 11.97 -28.17
C GLY A 264 4.65 12.08 -29.40
N ALA A 265 5.17 12.59 -30.51
CA ALA A 265 4.41 12.78 -31.77
C ALA A 265 3.78 11.47 -32.31
N ASP A 266 4.22 10.31 -31.83
CA ASP A 266 3.65 9.00 -32.17
C ASP A 266 2.52 8.56 -31.23
N ALA A 267 2.46 9.07 -29.99
CA ALA A 267 1.37 8.81 -29.06
C ALA A 267 0.06 9.48 -29.51
N GLU A 268 0.16 10.66 -30.15
CA GLU A 268 -0.99 11.41 -30.63
C GLU A 268 -1.70 10.68 -31.79
N LYS A 269 -0.96 10.04 -32.70
CA LYS A 269 -1.54 9.24 -33.80
C LYS A 269 -2.30 8.00 -33.31
N ASN A 270 -1.87 7.40 -32.20
CA ASN A 270 -2.56 6.24 -31.60
C ASN A 270 -3.73 6.66 -30.69
N SER A 271 -3.79 7.93 -30.27
CA SER A 271 -4.77 8.42 -29.30
C SER A 271 -6.16 8.73 -29.89
N THR A 272 -6.27 8.96 -31.20
CA THR A 272 -7.56 9.13 -31.91
C THR A 272 -8.24 7.80 -32.24
N ALA A 273 -7.52 6.68 -32.15
CA ALA A 273 -8.01 5.37 -32.60
C ALA A 273 -9.16 4.80 -31.76
N LEU A 274 -9.48 5.34 -30.58
CA LEU A 274 -10.54 4.84 -29.69
C LEU A 274 -11.86 5.63 -29.78
N ILE A 275 -11.83 6.81 -30.39
CA ILE A 275 -13.01 7.67 -30.53
C ILE A 275 -13.80 7.17 -31.75
N GLY A 276 -15.00 6.63 -31.52
CA GLY A 276 -15.89 6.10 -32.57
C GLY A 276 -15.86 4.58 -32.78
N LYS A 277 -14.99 3.84 -32.08
CA LYS A 277 -14.97 2.36 -32.13
C LYS A 277 -16.09 1.75 -31.29
N SER A 278 -16.59 0.61 -31.76
CA SER A 278 -17.58 -0.22 -31.06
C SER A 278 -17.02 -0.78 -29.76
N GLU A 279 -17.88 -1.16 -28.81
CA GLU A 279 -17.44 -1.71 -27.52
C GLU A 279 -16.60 -2.98 -27.68
N LEU A 280 -16.93 -3.84 -28.65
CA LEU A 280 -16.15 -5.03 -29.00
C LEU A 280 -14.73 -4.69 -29.49
N GLU A 281 -14.60 -3.75 -30.42
CA GLU A 281 -13.27 -3.32 -30.90
C GLU A 281 -12.46 -2.65 -29.80
N ARG A 282 -13.11 -1.96 -28.86
CA ARG A 282 -12.44 -1.41 -27.68
C ARG A 282 -11.93 -2.53 -26.80
N GLU A 283 -12.72 -3.57 -26.54
CA GLU A 283 -12.28 -4.73 -25.75
C GLU A 283 -11.16 -5.51 -26.41
N GLU A 284 -11.16 -5.64 -27.74
CA GLU A 284 -10.07 -6.26 -28.49
C GLU A 284 -8.75 -5.45 -28.36
N ILE A 285 -8.81 -4.13 -28.53
CA ILE A 285 -7.63 -3.24 -28.37
C ILE A 285 -7.12 -3.24 -26.93
N ILE A 286 -8.03 -3.25 -25.96
CA ILE A 286 -7.70 -3.37 -24.53
C ILE A 286 -7.03 -4.72 -24.26
N GLY A 287 -7.54 -5.81 -24.82
CA GLY A 287 -6.95 -7.15 -24.74
C GLY A 287 -5.55 -7.22 -25.36
N ASP A 288 -5.36 -6.64 -26.55
CA ASP A 288 -4.04 -6.59 -27.20
C ASP A 288 -3.02 -5.78 -26.39
N ARG A 289 -3.45 -4.67 -25.78
CA ARG A 289 -2.59 -3.89 -24.87
C ARG A 289 -2.27 -4.63 -23.58
N ALA A 290 -3.24 -5.37 -23.03
CA ALA A 290 -3.03 -6.24 -21.87
C ALA A 290 -1.97 -7.30 -22.16
N ARG A 291 -2.09 -7.97 -23.32
CA ARG A 291 -1.10 -8.95 -23.82
C ARG A 291 0.28 -8.35 -24.06
N ALA A 292 0.34 -7.10 -24.53
CA ALA A 292 1.58 -6.37 -24.74
C ALA A 292 2.20 -5.78 -23.46
N GLY A 293 1.51 -5.84 -22.32
CA GLY A 293 1.95 -5.22 -21.07
C GLY A 293 1.94 -3.68 -21.09
N ASP A 294 1.20 -3.05 -21.99
CA ASP A 294 1.14 -1.59 -22.15
C ASP A 294 -0.07 -0.98 -21.43
N TRP A 295 -0.20 -1.27 -20.12
CA TRP A 295 -1.30 -0.75 -19.30
C TRP A 295 -1.16 0.75 -18.99
N ARG A 296 0.05 1.30 -19.06
CA ARG A 296 0.32 2.73 -18.77
C ARG A 296 -0.23 3.67 -19.85
N SER A 297 -0.57 3.17 -21.04
CA SER A 297 -1.21 3.94 -22.11
C SER A 297 -2.74 4.07 -21.97
N CYS A 298 -3.35 3.52 -20.92
CA CYS A 298 -4.80 3.61 -20.70
C CYS A 298 -5.24 5.05 -20.44
N ARG A 299 -6.28 5.50 -21.15
CA ARG A 299 -6.78 6.88 -21.09
C ARG A 299 -7.69 7.12 -19.88
N SER A 300 -8.28 6.04 -19.36
CA SER A 300 -9.15 6.06 -18.20
C SER A 300 -8.75 4.97 -17.21
N GLU A 301 -8.94 5.25 -15.93
CA GLU A 301 -8.75 4.30 -14.83
C GLU A 301 -9.60 3.02 -15.02
N ARG A 302 -10.77 3.15 -15.66
CA ARG A 302 -11.64 2.03 -16.00
C ARG A 302 -11.01 1.10 -17.04
N ASP A 303 -10.34 1.67 -18.03
CA ASP A 303 -9.62 0.87 -19.04
C ASP A 303 -8.39 0.20 -18.41
N GLU A 304 -7.66 0.90 -17.54
CA GLU A 304 -6.52 0.32 -16.80
C GLU A 304 -6.96 -0.88 -15.93
N ALA A 305 -8.11 -0.77 -15.25
CA ALA A 305 -8.68 -1.86 -14.45
C ALA A 305 -8.99 -3.08 -15.32
N LYS A 306 -9.68 -2.88 -16.45
CA LYS A 306 -10.03 -3.95 -17.38
C LYS A 306 -8.77 -4.60 -17.98
N VAL A 307 -7.78 -3.80 -18.38
CA VAL A 307 -6.50 -4.30 -18.90
C VAL A 307 -5.80 -5.16 -17.85
N LEU A 308 -5.74 -4.72 -16.60
CA LEU A 308 -5.10 -5.48 -15.51
C LEU A 308 -5.87 -6.75 -15.16
N GLU A 309 -7.21 -6.70 -15.15
CA GLU A 309 -8.06 -7.87 -14.93
C GLU A 309 -7.88 -8.91 -16.06
N LEU A 310 -7.84 -8.46 -17.31
CA LEU A 310 -7.57 -9.32 -18.47
C LEU A 310 -6.14 -9.86 -18.46
N ALA A 311 -5.15 -9.04 -18.12
CA ALA A 311 -3.76 -9.47 -18.00
C ALA A 311 -3.59 -10.52 -16.89
N LEU A 312 -4.34 -10.42 -15.78
CA LEU A 312 -4.35 -11.44 -14.73
C LEU A 312 -5.09 -12.72 -15.14
N ARG A 313 -6.01 -12.61 -16.08
CA ARG A 313 -6.76 -13.76 -16.61
C ARG A 313 -6.01 -14.49 -17.72
N GLU A 314 -5.30 -13.75 -18.58
CA GLU A 314 -4.58 -14.25 -19.76
C GLU A 314 -3.08 -14.48 -19.52
N GLY A 315 -2.48 -13.75 -18.57
CA GLY A 315 -1.05 -13.81 -18.24
C GLY A 315 -0.69 -15.07 -17.47
N SER A 316 0.35 -15.75 -17.94
CA SER A 316 0.79 -17.11 -17.60
C SER A 316 1.40 -17.32 -16.20
N GLY A 317 0.91 -16.61 -15.19
CA GLY A 317 1.00 -17.03 -13.79
C GLY A 317 -0.42 -17.05 -13.29
N SER A 318 -1.04 -18.22 -13.28
CA SER A 318 -2.43 -18.33 -12.83
C SER A 318 -2.53 -17.74 -11.42
N ALA A 319 -3.67 -17.15 -11.07
CA ALA A 319 -3.92 -16.69 -9.69
C ALA A 319 -3.56 -17.79 -8.66
N LEU A 320 -3.70 -19.06 -9.07
CA LEU A 320 -3.31 -20.23 -8.30
C LEU A 320 -1.80 -20.34 -8.08
N ASP A 321 -0.96 -19.97 -9.05
CA ASP A 321 0.51 -19.99 -8.90
C ASP A 321 1.00 -18.95 -7.91
N LEU A 322 0.41 -17.75 -7.92
CA LEU A 322 0.70 -16.70 -6.93
C LEU A 322 0.28 -17.14 -5.52
N LEU A 323 -0.87 -17.81 -5.42
CA LEU A 323 -1.35 -18.36 -4.15
C LEU A 323 -0.50 -19.56 -3.68
N SER A 324 -0.07 -20.44 -4.58
CA SER A 324 0.83 -21.56 -4.26
C SER A 324 2.17 -21.03 -3.76
N SER A 325 2.76 -20.07 -4.48
CA SER A 325 4.01 -19.42 -4.11
C SER A 325 3.91 -18.72 -2.75
N ALA A 326 2.76 -18.11 -2.44
CA ALA A 326 2.49 -17.51 -1.14
C ALA A 326 2.36 -18.56 -0.02
N CYS A 327 1.69 -19.69 -0.28
CA CYS A 327 1.60 -20.81 0.67
C CYS A 327 2.99 -21.40 0.95
N GLU A 328 3.77 -21.71 -0.08
CA GLU A 328 5.14 -22.23 0.05
C GLU A 328 6.04 -21.27 0.84
N ALA A 329 5.91 -19.96 0.58
CA ALA A 329 6.61 -18.93 1.33
C ALA A 329 6.22 -18.91 2.83
N ILE A 330 4.93 -19.04 3.16
CA ILE A 330 4.45 -19.14 4.55
C ILE A 330 4.99 -20.42 5.21
N GLU A 331 4.97 -21.55 4.51
CA GLU A 331 5.50 -22.83 4.99
C GLU A 331 7.01 -22.73 5.26
N ALA A 332 7.78 -22.11 4.37
CA ALA A 332 9.21 -21.88 4.57
C ALA A 332 9.50 -21.04 5.82
N VAL A 333 8.71 -19.99 6.07
CA VAL A 333 8.80 -19.19 7.30
C VAL A 333 8.42 -20.03 8.52
N GLY A 334 7.37 -20.84 8.43
CA GLY A 334 6.95 -21.76 9.49
C GLY A 334 8.06 -22.74 9.88
N VAL A 335 8.63 -23.43 8.90
CA VAL A 335 9.78 -24.34 9.08
C VAL A 335 10.97 -23.62 9.70
N ARG A 336 11.26 -22.39 9.27
CA ARG A 336 12.36 -21.58 9.85
C ARG A 336 12.14 -21.27 11.32
N PHE A 337 10.91 -20.94 11.74
CA PHE A 337 10.56 -20.71 13.15
C PHE A 337 10.61 -22.00 13.98
N GLU A 338 10.20 -23.14 13.41
CA GLU A 338 10.27 -24.44 14.09
C GLU A 338 11.72 -24.88 14.31
N ALA A 339 12.62 -24.54 13.38
CA ALA A 339 14.05 -24.81 13.51
C ALA A 339 14.72 -24.08 14.69
N ASP A 340 14.16 -22.96 15.15
CA ASP A 340 14.65 -22.25 16.35
C ASP A 340 14.37 -22.99 17.67
N GLY A 341 13.59 -24.08 17.62
CA GLY A 341 13.34 -24.98 18.73
C GLY A 341 12.27 -24.51 19.72
N GLU A 342 12.29 -25.08 20.94
CA GLU A 342 11.31 -24.75 21.97
C GLU A 342 11.39 -23.28 22.41
N GLY A 343 10.25 -22.59 22.41
CA GLY A 343 10.16 -21.19 22.81
C GLY A 343 10.38 -20.19 21.67
N ALA A 344 10.50 -20.64 20.41
CA ALA A 344 10.55 -19.77 19.24
C ALA A 344 9.37 -18.77 19.20
N GLU A 345 8.19 -19.15 19.71
CA GLU A 345 7.04 -18.26 19.79
C GLU A 345 7.24 -17.06 20.72
N ARG A 346 8.24 -17.11 21.61
CA ARG A 346 8.61 -16.04 22.56
C ARG A 346 9.76 -15.17 22.10
N LYS A 347 10.38 -15.49 20.97
CA LYS A 347 11.50 -14.72 20.41
C LYS A 347 11.01 -13.86 19.26
N TRP A 348 11.76 -12.81 18.94
CA TRP A 348 11.56 -12.08 17.68
C TRP A 348 12.13 -12.91 16.53
N ALA A 349 11.69 -12.64 15.31
CA ALA A 349 12.14 -13.37 14.13
C ALA A 349 13.67 -13.34 14.02
N LEU A 350 14.29 -14.49 13.77
CA LEU A 350 15.74 -14.68 13.67
C LEU A 350 16.51 -14.27 14.94
N ASP A 351 15.94 -14.58 16.11
CA ASP A 351 16.52 -14.27 17.43
C ASP A 351 16.87 -12.77 17.60
N ALA A 352 16.12 -11.86 16.97
CA ALA A 352 16.36 -10.43 17.13
C ALA A 352 16.22 -10.00 18.61
N GLU A 353 17.09 -9.11 19.07
CA GLU A 353 17.10 -8.62 20.45
C GLU A 353 15.90 -7.70 20.74
N SER A 354 15.39 -7.06 19.70
CA SER A 354 14.28 -6.11 19.73
C SER A 354 13.40 -6.28 18.50
N PRO A 355 12.12 -5.88 18.53
CA PRO A 355 11.25 -5.97 17.36
C PRO A 355 11.85 -5.24 16.15
N ALA A 356 11.93 -5.93 15.02
CA ALA A 356 12.56 -5.47 13.79
C ALA A 356 11.52 -5.22 12.67
N PRO A 357 11.91 -4.60 11.54
CA PRO A 357 11.02 -4.44 10.38
C PRO A 357 10.47 -5.77 9.84
N LEU A 358 11.23 -6.86 9.96
CA LEU A 358 10.77 -8.20 9.60
C LEU A 358 9.57 -8.64 10.46
N ASP A 359 9.61 -8.40 11.76
CA ASP A 359 8.50 -8.75 12.68
C ASP A 359 7.24 -7.94 12.34
N ALA A 360 7.39 -6.65 12.05
CA ALA A 360 6.28 -5.79 11.66
C ALA A 360 5.63 -6.26 10.35
N LEU A 361 6.44 -6.60 9.33
CA LEU A 361 5.95 -7.15 8.06
C LEU A 361 5.29 -8.52 8.26
N LEU A 362 5.98 -9.45 8.91
CA LEU A 362 5.49 -10.81 9.13
C LEU A 362 4.15 -10.79 9.88
N PHE A 363 4.08 -10.04 10.98
CA PHE A 363 2.84 -9.88 11.72
C PHE A 363 1.73 -9.28 10.85
N SER A 364 2.03 -8.22 10.08
CA SER A 364 1.02 -7.55 9.27
C SER A 364 0.39 -8.52 8.26
N LEU A 365 1.20 -9.33 7.58
CA LEU A 365 0.73 -10.31 6.60
C LEU A 365 -0.09 -11.42 7.27
N LEU A 366 0.45 -12.04 8.32
CA LEU A 366 -0.23 -13.13 9.03
C LEU A 366 -1.54 -12.64 9.65
N HIS A 367 -1.54 -11.48 10.28
CA HIS A 367 -2.72 -10.91 10.90
C HIS A 367 -3.79 -10.55 9.87
N THR A 368 -3.41 -9.96 8.73
CA THR A 368 -4.37 -9.66 7.65
C THR A 368 -4.98 -10.95 7.11
N ILE A 369 -4.19 -12.00 6.81
CA ILE A 369 -4.69 -13.30 6.35
C ILE A 369 -5.67 -13.92 7.35
N LEU A 370 -5.31 -13.93 8.64
CA LEU A 370 -6.15 -14.47 9.72
C LEU A 370 -7.41 -13.63 10.00
N SER A 371 -7.44 -12.38 9.55
CA SER A 371 -8.60 -11.48 9.71
C SER A 371 -9.55 -11.51 8.51
N LEU A 372 -9.16 -12.15 7.40
CA LEU A 372 -10.05 -12.29 6.25
C LEU A 372 -11.28 -13.15 6.60
N PRO A 373 -12.47 -12.79 6.10
CA PRO A 373 -13.68 -13.58 6.32
C PRO A 373 -13.57 -14.93 5.61
N VAL A 374 -13.69 -16.03 6.35
CA VAL A 374 -13.64 -17.41 5.81
C VAL A 374 -15.01 -17.84 5.27
N ASP A 375 -16.09 -17.29 5.82
CA ASP A 375 -17.40 -17.95 5.80
C ASP A 375 -18.35 -17.50 4.68
N HIS A 376 -17.89 -16.69 3.72
CA HIS A 376 -18.80 -16.12 2.69
C HIS A 376 -18.73 -16.85 1.35
N ALA A 377 -17.92 -17.91 1.25
CA ALA A 377 -17.93 -18.81 0.12
C ALA A 377 -19.20 -19.66 0.17
N HIS A 378 -20.29 -19.06 -0.30
CA HIS A 378 -21.52 -19.69 -0.70
C HIS A 378 -22.01 -20.79 0.26
N THR A 379 -22.77 -20.40 1.29
CA THR A 379 -24.07 -21.07 1.46
C THR A 379 -24.83 -20.86 0.15
N VAL A 380 -24.47 -21.63 -0.88
CA VAL A 380 -25.35 -21.93 -1.99
C VAL A 380 -26.59 -22.42 -1.26
N ALA A 381 -27.62 -21.57 -1.20
CA ALA A 381 -28.93 -21.99 -0.70
C ALA A 381 -29.17 -23.34 -1.38
N PRO A 382 -29.32 -24.44 -0.62
CA PRO A 382 -29.33 -25.79 -1.16
C PRO A 382 -30.28 -25.74 -2.34
N SER A 383 -29.73 -25.79 -3.56
CA SER A 383 -30.49 -25.65 -4.79
C SER A 383 -31.58 -26.70 -4.66
N THR A 384 -32.79 -26.24 -4.37
CA THR A 384 -33.94 -27.10 -4.12
C THR A 384 -34.05 -27.97 -5.35
N LYS A 385 -33.67 -29.24 -5.18
CA LYS A 385 -33.76 -30.28 -6.19
C LYS A 385 -35.17 -30.28 -6.75
N LEU A 386 -35.33 -29.72 -7.95
CA LEU A 386 -36.49 -29.89 -8.80
C LEU A 386 -35.93 -30.34 -10.15
N GLY A 387 -35.78 -31.66 -10.28
CA GLY A 387 -35.33 -32.30 -11.52
C GLY A 387 -34.45 -33.52 -11.26
N GLU A 388 -35.09 -34.68 -11.05
CA GLU A 388 -34.46 -35.99 -11.23
C GLU A 388 -34.02 -36.17 -12.69
N GLY A 389 -32.85 -36.78 -12.89
CA GLY A 389 -32.52 -37.48 -14.14
C GLY A 389 -31.44 -36.80 -14.98
N GLY A 390 -30.17 -37.11 -14.69
CA GLY A 390 -29.04 -36.76 -15.54
C GLY A 390 -27.73 -37.19 -14.90
N GLU A 391 -27.41 -38.48 -15.00
CA GLU A 391 -26.06 -39.02 -14.77
C GLU A 391 -25.12 -38.46 -15.84
N ASP A 392 -24.53 -37.30 -15.59
CA ASP A 392 -23.26 -36.91 -16.20
C ASP A 392 -22.50 -36.15 -15.09
N ASP A 393 -21.80 -36.93 -14.27
CA ASP A 393 -20.92 -36.48 -13.20
C ASP A 393 -19.71 -35.75 -13.79
N ASP A 394 -19.94 -34.54 -14.30
CA ASP A 394 -18.84 -33.59 -14.52
C ASP A 394 -18.36 -33.15 -13.13
N PRO A 395 -17.09 -33.44 -12.73
CA PRO A 395 -16.55 -32.93 -11.49
C PRO A 395 -16.36 -31.43 -11.68
N ALA A 396 -17.44 -30.68 -11.45
CA ALA A 396 -17.41 -29.24 -11.38
C ALA A 396 -16.26 -28.88 -10.45
N TYR A 397 -15.19 -28.33 -11.03
CA TYR A 397 -14.04 -27.82 -10.32
C TYR A 397 -14.53 -26.73 -9.38
N VAL A 398 -14.94 -27.13 -8.17
CA VAL A 398 -15.20 -26.20 -7.08
C VAL A 398 -13.83 -25.66 -6.73
N LEU A 399 -13.45 -24.55 -7.38
CA LEU A 399 -12.27 -23.78 -7.06
C LEU A 399 -12.32 -23.50 -5.56
N ARG A 400 -11.52 -24.27 -4.81
CA ARG A 400 -11.43 -24.16 -3.35
C ARG A 400 -11.16 -22.69 -3.05
N ALA A 401 -12.02 -22.08 -2.24
CA ALA A 401 -11.96 -20.64 -1.99
C ALA A 401 -10.52 -20.25 -1.57
N PRO A 402 -9.83 -19.40 -2.34
CA PRO A 402 -8.40 -19.21 -2.18
C PRO A 402 -7.99 -18.60 -0.82
N ALA A 403 -8.90 -17.95 -0.09
CA ALA A 403 -8.64 -17.48 1.29
C ALA A 403 -8.33 -18.64 2.24
N ARG A 404 -8.92 -19.80 1.96
CA ARG A 404 -8.77 -21.00 2.78
C ARG A 404 -7.35 -21.57 2.67
N SER A 405 -6.68 -21.45 1.52
CA SER A 405 -5.33 -22.03 1.34
C SER A 405 -4.28 -21.29 2.16
N LEU A 406 -4.27 -19.95 2.13
CA LEU A 406 -3.31 -19.14 2.91
C LEU A 406 -3.51 -19.33 4.41
N ARG A 407 -4.76 -19.34 4.88
CA ARG A 407 -5.06 -19.62 6.29
C ARG A 407 -4.65 -21.04 6.69
N GLU A 408 -4.99 -22.04 5.88
CA GLU A 408 -4.58 -23.44 6.12
C GLU A 408 -3.04 -23.57 6.19
N ALA A 409 -2.29 -22.84 5.35
CA ALA A 409 -0.83 -22.82 5.41
C ALA A 409 -0.30 -22.27 6.75
N ILE A 410 -0.90 -21.20 7.29
CA ILE A 410 -0.56 -20.68 8.62
C ILE A 410 -0.93 -21.68 9.72
N GLU A 411 -2.10 -22.32 9.61
CA GLU A 411 -2.61 -23.27 10.61
C GLU A 411 -1.78 -24.56 10.72
N ARG A 412 -1.08 -24.96 9.65
CA ARG A 412 -0.10 -26.06 9.68
C ARG A 412 1.08 -25.79 10.61
N HIS A 413 1.39 -24.51 10.86
CA HIS A 413 2.51 -24.08 11.69
C HIS A 413 2.01 -23.41 12.99
N PRO A 414 1.72 -24.18 14.05
CA PRO A 414 1.15 -23.64 15.30
C PRO A 414 2.08 -22.63 15.99
N VAL A 415 3.40 -22.68 15.71
CA VAL A 415 4.36 -21.70 16.19
C VAL A 415 4.04 -20.28 15.69
N LEU A 416 3.64 -20.14 14.42
CA LEU A 416 3.28 -18.85 13.82
C LEU A 416 2.02 -18.29 14.47
N LEU A 417 0.98 -19.12 14.67
CA LEU A 417 -0.25 -18.70 15.35
C LEU A 417 0.01 -18.21 16.77
N LYS A 418 0.82 -18.95 17.54
CA LYS A 418 1.21 -18.57 18.91
C LYS A 418 2.00 -17.27 18.90
N TRP A 419 2.96 -17.14 17.99
CA TRP A 419 3.78 -15.95 17.83
C TRP A 419 2.93 -14.73 17.47
N THR A 420 2.07 -14.80 16.45
CA THR A 420 1.18 -13.71 16.06
C THR A 420 0.24 -13.33 17.21
N ARG A 421 -0.33 -14.30 17.93
CA ARG A 421 -1.19 -14.02 19.08
C ARG A 421 -0.43 -13.29 20.20
N ARG A 422 0.81 -13.70 20.49
CA ARG A 422 1.66 -13.05 21.49
C ARG A 422 1.91 -11.59 21.10
N VAL A 423 2.38 -11.33 19.89
CA VAL A 423 2.63 -9.96 19.41
C VAL A 423 1.36 -9.11 19.50
N TRP A 424 0.21 -9.68 19.16
CA TRP A 424 -1.08 -8.98 19.30
C TRP A 424 -1.38 -8.63 20.75
N VAL A 425 -1.25 -9.58 21.68
CA VAL A 425 -1.58 -9.37 23.10
C VAL A 425 -0.60 -8.44 23.80
N GLU A 426 0.70 -8.58 23.53
CA GLU A 426 1.76 -7.84 24.23
C GLU A 426 2.00 -6.45 23.67
N HIS A 427 1.82 -6.26 22.35
CA HIS A 427 2.18 -5.01 21.67
C HIS A 427 0.98 -4.26 21.09
N VAL A 428 0.09 -4.94 20.38
CA VAL A 428 -1.00 -4.27 19.64
C VAL A 428 -2.21 -3.96 20.53
N LYS A 429 -2.60 -4.88 21.40
CA LYS A 429 -3.76 -4.70 22.28
C LYS A 429 -3.58 -3.53 23.27
N PRO A 430 -2.40 -3.32 23.90
CA PRO A 430 -2.15 -2.15 24.73
C PRO A 430 -2.15 -0.84 23.92
N ALA A 431 -1.77 -0.90 22.63
CA ALA A 431 -1.77 0.24 21.73
C ALA A 431 -3.18 0.74 21.34
N LYS A 432 -4.26 0.05 21.74
CA LYS A 432 -5.63 0.54 21.49
C LYS A 432 -5.95 1.88 22.15
N SER A 433 -5.11 2.35 23.08
CA SER A 433 -5.21 3.70 23.66
C SER A 433 -4.64 4.80 22.76
N PHE A 434 -3.92 4.48 21.68
CA PHE A 434 -3.53 5.48 20.69
C PHE A 434 -4.78 5.99 19.99
N VAL A 435 -5.02 7.30 20.13
CA VAL A 435 -6.26 7.97 19.78
C VAL A 435 -6.58 7.74 18.31
N VAL A 436 -7.61 6.93 18.03
CA VAL A 436 -8.22 6.89 16.71
C VAL A 436 -9.13 8.10 16.63
N GLN A 437 -8.67 9.17 15.96
CA GLN A 437 -9.59 10.21 15.55
C GLN A 437 -10.37 9.68 14.35
N GLU A 438 -11.66 9.39 14.54
CA GLU A 438 -12.57 9.30 13.41
C GLU A 438 -12.61 10.69 12.77
N SER A 439 -12.29 10.77 11.48
CA SER A 439 -12.42 12.01 10.71
C SER A 439 -13.86 12.52 10.85
N LEU A 440 -14.03 13.69 11.48
CA LEU A 440 -15.31 14.36 11.69
C LEU A 440 -16.00 14.74 10.38
#